data_AF-A0A5P9GVR2-F1
#
_entry.id   AF-A0A5P9GVR2-F1
#
_cell.length_a   1.000
_cell.length_b   1.000
_cell.length_c   1.000
_cell.angle_alpha   90.00
_cell.angle_beta   90.00
_cell.angle_gamma   90.00
#
_symmetry.space_group_name_H-M   'P 1'
#
loop_
_entity.id
_entity.type
_entity.pdbx_description
1 polymer ?
#
loop_
_entity_poly.entity_id
_entity_poly.type
_entity_poly.pdbx_seq_one_letter_code
_entity_poly.pdbx_strand_id
1 'polypeptide(L)'
;MGLEIGRAGRAARAVGLFAAAMLATACQQSTGIDERGEVFAGIADSATVNLVGNEPFWGMEIVPQADGYLAKYSTPDNVEGSAFAVSRFAGNNGLGFSGEIDGEDVQVALTPGECNDGMSDRTYPYTATVAIGEATLYGCGYSSDEPYTGEEAQ
;
A
#
# COMPACT_ATOMS: atom_id res chain seq x y z
N MET A 1 -36.14 7.78 -83.53
CA MET A 1 -34.82 7.99 -84.17
C MET A 1 -33.88 8.39 -83.06
N GLY A 2 -33.05 7.49 -82.54
CA GLY A 2 -31.82 6.98 -83.18
C GLY A 2 -30.66 7.62 -82.40
N LEU A 3 -30.09 6.91 -81.41
CA LEU A 3 -28.70 6.41 -81.33
C LEU A 3 -27.66 7.53 -81.53
N GLU A 4 -26.77 7.78 -80.57
CA GLU A 4 -25.36 7.40 -80.68
C GLU A 4 -24.68 7.23 -79.30
N ILE A 5 -23.65 6.40 -79.32
CA ILE A 5 -22.88 5.77 -78.23
C ILE A 5 -21.70 6.65 -77.79
N GLY A 6 -21.27 6.58 -76.52
CA GLY A 6 -20.09 7.32 -76.05
C GLY A 6 -19.46 6.88 -74.72
N ARG A 7 -18.80 5.70 -74.73
CA ARG A 7 -17.62 5.26 -73.94
C ARG A 7 -17.54 5.43 -72.40
N ALA A 8 -17.18 4.30 -71.79
CA ALA A 8 -16.85 4.09 -70.39
C ALA A 8 -15.50 4.70 -69.95
N GLY A 9 -15.45 5.12 -68.69
CA GLY A 9 -14.22 5.29 -67.90
C GLY A 9 -14.52 4.93 -66.44
N ARG A 10 -14.06 3.78 -65.99
CA ARG A 10 -14.12 3.33 -64.58
C ARG A 10 -13.03 4.04 -63.78
N ALA A 11 -13.34 4.50 -62.57
CA ALA A 11 -12.55 4.17 -61.38
C ALA A 11 -13.26 4.70 -60.12
N ALA A 12 -13.44 3.79 -59.18
CA ALA A 12 -14.01 4.01 -57.86
C ALA A 12 -13.00 4.66 -56.90
N ARG A 13 -13.52 4.96 -55.69
CA ARG A 13 -12.85 5.32 -54.41
C ARG A 13 -12.79 6.84 -54.20
N ALA A 14 -13.10 7.40 -53.02
CA ALA A 14 -13.37 6.80 -51.72
C ALA A 14 -14.33 7.71 -50.93
N VAL A 15 -15.22 7.09 -50.16
CA VAL A 15 -15.92 7.71 -49.04
C VAL A 15 -14.88 8.13 -48.01
N GLY A 16 -14.94 9.38 -47.56
CA GLY A 16 -14.07 9.90 -46.50
C GLY A 16 -14.83 10.88 -45.63
N LEU A 17 -15.70 10.37 -44.74
CA LEU A 17 -16.13 11.11 -43.55
C LEU A 17 -14.93 11.14 -42.59
N PHE A 18 -14.28 12.30 -42.46
CA PHE A 18 -13.34 12.55 -41.37
C PHE A 18 -14.13 12.95 -40.12
N ALA A 19 -14.43 11.98 -39.26
CA ALA A 19 -14.86 12.23 -37.90
C ALA A 19 -13.62 12.54 -37.04
N ALA A 20 -13.60 13.73 -36.45
CA ALA A 20 -12.56 14.16 -35.53
C ALA A 20 -12.61 13.33 -34.24
N ALA A 21 -11.59 12.51 -34.01
CA ALA A 21 -11.44 11.72 -32.80
C ALA A 21 -10.85 12.59 -31.67
N MET A 22 -11.63 12.84 -30.62
CA MET A 22 -11.15 13.39 -29.35
C MET A 22 -10.34 12.30 -28.63
N LEU A 23 -9.03 12.50 -28.49
CA LEU A 23 -8.16 11.67 -27.66
C LEU A 23 -8.21 12.19 -26.22
N ALA A 24 -9.10 11.63 -25.41
CA ALA A 24 -9.04 11.80 -23.96
C ALA A 24 -8.03 10.79 -23.40
N THR A 25 -6.81 11.27 -23.13
CA THR A 25 -5.82 10.50 -22.36
C THR A 25 -6.28 10.48 -20.90
N ALA A 26 -6.97 9.40 -20.50
CA ALA A 26 -7.26 9.15 -19.10
C ALA A 26 -5.97 8.71 -18.40
N CYS A 27 -5.55 9.45 -17.37
CA CYS A 27 -4.53 8.97 -16.43
C CYS A 27 -5.11 7.79 -15.66
N GLN A 28 -4.60 6.58 -15.92
CA GLN A 28 -4.90 5.40 -15.11
C GLN A 28 -4.02 5.45 -13.86
N GLN A 29 -4.51 6.08 -12.79
CA GLN A 29 -3.90 5.95 -11.47
C GLN A 29 -4.51 4.70 -10.81
N SER A 30 -3.72 3.64 -10.68
CA SER A 30 -4.11 2.47 -9.90
C SER A 30 -4.27 2.90 -8.45
N THR A 31 -5.47 2.84 -7.91
CA THR A 31 -5.79 3.29 -6.54
C THR A 31 -5.36 2.30 -5.45
N GLY A 32 -4.58 1.27 -5.79
CA GLY A 32 -4.10 0.26 -4.84
C GLY A 32 -5.21 -0.64 -4.26
N ILE A 33 -6.45 -0.54 -4.75
CA ILE A 33 -7.57 -1.37 -4.31
C ILE A 33 -7.59 -2.64 -5.18
N ASP A 34 -7.48 -3.82 -4.56
CA ASP A 34 -7.73 -5.07 -5.28
C ASP A 34 -9.22 -5.17 -5.61
N GLU A 35 -9.56 -5.01 -6.89
CA GLU A 35 -10.94 -5.09 -7.42
C GLU A 35 -11.60 -6.45 -7.17
N ARG A 36 -10.82 -7.49 -6.85
CA ARG A 36 -11.30 -8.85 -6.57
C ARG A 36 -11.66 -9.07 -5.11
N GLY A 37 -11.31 -8.14 -4.22
CA GLY A 37 -11.60 -8.24 -2.78
C GLY A 37 -10.88 -9.39 -2.09
N GLU A 38 -9.69 -9.76 -2.58
CA GLU A 38 -8.85 -10.77 -1.93
C GLU A 38 -8.33 -10.22 -0.59
N VAL A 39 -8.28 -11.09 0.42
CA VAL A 39 -7.69 -10.74 1.72
C VAL A 39 -6.19 -10.56 1.55
N PHE A 40 -5.63 -9.52 2.15
CA PHE A 40 -4.21 -9.20 2.08
C PHE A 40 -3.35 -10.34 2.62
N ALA A 41 -2.37 -10.76 1.82
CA ALA A 41 -1.46 -11.86 2.13
C ALA A 41 0.02 -11.52 1.92
N GLY A 42 0.38 -10.23 1.82
CA GLY A 42 1.76 -9.78 1.56
C GLY A 42 2.73 -9.96 2.75
N ILE A 43 2.20 -10.17 3.96
CA ILE A 43 3.02 -10.46 5.15
C ILE A 43 2.56 -11.81 5.70
N ALA A 44 3.46 -12.78 5.86
CA ALA A 44 3.11 -14.09 6.39
C ALA A 44 2.74 -14.04 7.88
N ASP A 45 1.97 -15.02 8.35
CA ASP A 45 1.62 -15.13 9.78
C ASP A 45 2.85 -15.37 10.67
N SER A 46 3.92 -15.94 10.12
CA SER A 46 5.19 -16.18 10.81
C SER A 46 6.17 -15.01 10.75
N ALA A 47 5.83 -13.92 10.06
CA ALA A 47 6.74 -12.80 9.87
C ALA A 47 6.78 -11.90 11.11
N THR A 48 7.96 -11.40 11.44
CA THR A 48 8.10 -10.26 12.37
C THR A 48 7.77 -8.98 11.60
N VAL A 49 6.94 -8.13 12.18
CA VAL A 49 6.59 -6.81 11.62
C VAL A 49 7.29 -5.72 12.42
N ASN A 50 7.92 -4.78 11.74
CA ASN A 50 8.59 -3.63 12.34
C ASN A 50 8.02 -2.34 11.78
N LEU A 51 7.69 -1.41 12.68
CA LEU A 51 7.14 -0.09 12.37
C LEU A 51 8.02 0.97 13.00
N VAL A 52 8.21 2.06 12.27
CA VAL A 52 9.03 3.19 12.71
C VAL A 52 8.36 4.51 12.32
N GLY A 53 8.44 5.51 13.19
CA GLY A 53 8.08 6.88 12.85
C GLY A 53 9.12 7.86 13.33
N ASN A 54 9.29 8.95 12.58
CA ASN A 54 10.31 9.96 12.83
C ASN A 54 9.78 11.17 13.59
N GLU A 55 8.55 11.62 13.35
CA GLU A 55 7.98 12.77 14.07
C GLU A 55 6.51 12.52 14.48
N PRO A 56 6.23 12.28 15.77
CA PRO A 56 7.21 12.02 16.85
C PRO A 56 8.05 10.76 16.57
N PHE A 57 9.19 10.60 17.25
CA PHE A 57 9.97 9.38 17.17
C PHE A 57 9.28 8.25 17.93
N TRP A 58 9.10 7.09 17.29
CA TRP A 58 8.56 5.88 17.92
C TRP A 58 8.95 4.63 17.12
N GLY A 59 8.86 3.48 17.78
CA GLY A 59 9.03 2.17 17.16
C GLY A 59 8.00 1.16 17.66
N MET A 60 7.66 0.18 16.83
CA MET A 60 6.87 -0.96 17.24
C MET A 60 7.37 -2.23 16.54
N GLU A 61 7.70 -3.25 17.33
CA GLU A 61 8.03 -4.59 16.85
C GLU A 61 6.88 -5.53 17.22
N ILE A 62 6.37 -6.30 16.25
CA ILE A 62 5.30 -7.27 16.46
C ILE A 62 5.82 -8.64 16.02
N VAL A 63 5.93 -9.56 16.99
CA VAL A 63 6.45 -10.92 16.77
C VAL A 63 5.34 -11.96 16.92
N PRO A 64 5.33 -13.01 16.08
CA PRO A 64 4.42 -14.14 16.29
C PRO A 64 4.78 -14.91 17.56
N GLN A 65 3.75 -15.40 18.24
CA GLN A 65 3.82 -16.25 19.43
C GLN A 65 3.06 -17.55 19.18
N ALA A 66 3.13 -18.50 20.11
CA ALA A 66 2.39 -19.77 19.99
C ALA A 66 0.87 -19.57 19.86
N ASP A 67 0.32 -18.58 20.57
CA ASP A 67 -1.12 -18.34 20.67
C ASP A 67 -1.53 -16.90 20.26
N GLY A 68 -0.77 -16.24 19.39
CA GLY A 68 -1.08 -14.88 18.92
C GLY A 68 0.14 -14.07 18.54
N TYR A 69 0.14 -12.78 18.87
CA TYR A 69 1.23 -11.86 18.59
C TYR A 69 1.56 -11.02 19.82
N LEU A 70 2.84 -10.71 19.99
CA LEU A 70 3.32 -9.78 21.02
C LEU A 70 3.87 -8.54 20.33
N ALA A 71 3.28 -7.39 20.62
CA ALA A 71 3.79 -6.09 20.21
C ALA A 71 4.68 -5.52 21.32
N LYS A 72 5.73 -4.79 20.94
CA LYS A 72 6.58 -3.99 21.83
C LYS A 72 6.67 -2.59 21.25
N TYR A 73 6.07 -1.61 21.93
CA TYR A 73 6.05 -0.21 21.54
C TYR A 73 7.12 0.57 22.31
N SER A 74 7.94 1.36 21.63
CA SER A 74 9.01 2.17 22.24
C SER A 74 9.00 3.61 21.76
N THR A 75 9.47 4.50 22.63
CA THR A 75 9.63 5.93 22.38
C THR A 75 10.99 6.39 22.91
N PRO A 76 11.47 7.61 22.58
CA PRO A 76 12.67 8.16 23.19
C PRO A 76 12.64 8.20 24.72
N ASP A 77 11.46 8.39 25.31
CA ASP A 77 11.27 8.43 26.77
C ASP A 77 11.12 7.03 27.40
N ASN A 78 10.77 6.02 26.60
CA ASN A 78 10.66 4.62 27.01
C ASN A 78 11.36 3.70 26.00
N VAL A 79 12.70 3.66 26.08
CA VAL A 79 13.55 2.92 25.14
C VAL A 79 13.47 1.41 25.30
N GLU A 80 13.19 0.91 26.51
CA GLU A 80 12.99 -0.52 26.77
C GLU A 80 11.69 -1.01 26.11
N GLY A 81 10.72 -0.10 25.98
CA GLY A 81 9.43 -0.33 25.37
C GLY A 81 8.47 -1.07 26.29
N SER A 82 7.20 -1.00 25.93
CA SER A 82 6.09 -1.64 26.63
C SER A 82 5.55 -2.77 25.76
N ALA A 83 5.52 -3.99 26.31
CA ALA A 83 5.05 -5.17 25.60
C ALA A 83 3.59 -5.47 25.92
N PHE A 84 2.80 -5.79 24.89
CA PHE A 84 1.37 -6.07 25.02
C PHE A 84 0.91 -7.06 23.93
N ALA A 85 -0.14 -7.81 24.23
CA ALA A 85 -0.70 -8.78 23.29
C ALA A 85 -1.54 -8.07 22.23
N VAL A 86 -1.43 -8.54 20.98
CA VAL A 86 -2.25 -8.05 19.88
C VAL A 86 -2.86 -9.20 19.08
N SER A 87 -4.05 -8.94 18.51
CA SER A 87 -4.71 -9.82 17.56
C SER A 87 -4.46 -9.32 16.15
N ARG A 88 -4.10 -10.24 15.24
CA ARG A 88 -3.88 -9.96 13.82
C ARG A 88 -5.19 -10.06 13.04
N PHE A 89 -5.41 -9.15 12.10
CA PHE A 89 -6.47 -9.27 11.10
C PHE A 89 -5.94 -8.85 9.73
N ALA A 90 -6.18 -9.67 8.70
CA ALA A 90 -5.89 -9.30 7.32
C ALA A 90 -7.15 -8.68 6.70
N GLY A 91 -7.05 -7.41 6.28
CA GLY A 91 -8.09 -6.72 5.53
C GLY A 91 -7.86 -6.86 4.02
N ASN A 92 -8.71 -6.25 3.20
CA ASN A 92 -8.55 -6.30 1.74
C ASN A 92 -7.38 -5.42 1.22
N ASN A 93 -6.96 -4.42 2.00
CA ASN A 93 -5.98 -3.42 1.57
C ASN A 93 -4.72 -3.40 2.44
N GLY A 94 -4.55 -4.38 3.33
CA GLY A 94 -3.41 -4.37 4.25
C GLY A 94 -3.59 -5.27 5.44
N LEU A 95 -2.62 -5.18 6.34
CA LEU A 95 -2.57 -5.93 7.57
C LEU A 95 -2.90 -5.01 8.74
N GLY A 96 -3.70 -5.49 9.69
CA GLY A 96 -3.91 -4.76 10.93
C GLY A 96 -3.72 -5.59 12.18
N PHE A 97 -3.53 -4.87 13.28
CA PHE A 97 -3.45 -5.43 14.61
C PHE A 97 -4.28 -4.61 15.58
N SER A 98 -4.83 -5.27 16.60
CA SER A 98 -5.56 -4.61 17.68
C SER A 98 -5.15 -5.18 19.03
N GLY A 99 -5.00 -4.33 20.03
CA GLY A 99 -4.71 -4.72 21.41
C GLY A 99 -4.99 -3.59 22.38
N GLU A 100 -4.42 -3.69 23.58
CA GLU A 100 -4.53 -2.66 24.61
C GLU A 100 -3.16 -2.49 25.27
N ILE A 101 -2.77 -1.25 25.54
CA ILE A 101 -1.55 -0.89 26.25
C ILE A 101 -1.89 0.13 27.33
N ASP A 102 -1.53 -0.15 28.59
CA ASP A 102 -1.79 0.73 29.74
C ASP A 102 -3.26 1.20 29.88
N GLY A 103 -4.22 0.39 29.43
CA GLY A 103 -5.66 0.69 29.44
C GLY A 103 -6.15 1.54 28.26
N GLU A 104 -5.30 1.81 27.28
CA GLU A 104 -5.65 2.48 26.02
C GLU A 104 -5.73 1.48 24.87
N ASP A 105 -6.78 1.59 24.06
CA ASP A 105 -6.94 0.80 22.84
C ASP A 105 -5.81 1.11 21.86
N VAL A 106 -5.24 0.05 21.27
CA VAL A 106 -4.25 0.13 20.21
C VAL A 106 -4.82 -0.43 18.92
N GLN A 107 -4.73 0.34 17.85
CA GLN A 107 -5.01 -0.11 16.49
C GLN A 107 -3.83 0.18 15.59
N VAL A 108 -3.41 -0.82 14.81
CA VAL A 108 -2.31 -0.72 13.86
C VAL A 108 -2.85 -1.09 12.48
N ALA A 109 -2.47 -0.31 11.48
CA ALA A 109 -2.71 -0.60 10.07
C ALA A 109 -1.41 -0.47 9.27
N LEU A 110 -1.08 -1.50 8.51
CA LEU A 110 -0.01 -1.56 7.53
C LEU A 110 -0.64 -1.66 6.14
N THR A 111 -0.35 -0.69 5.29
CA THR A 111 -0.86 -0.65 3.92
C THR A 111 0.31 -0.70 2.94
N PRO A 112 0.29 -1.58 1.92
CA PRO A 112 1.33 -1.61 0.89
C PRO A 112 1.52 -0.24 0.23
N GLY A 113 2.77 0.19 0.11
CA GLY A 113 3.10 1.47 -0.49
C GLY A 113 4.50 1.92 -0.08
N GLU A 114 5.27 2.41 -1.06
CA GLU A 114 6.62 2.94 -0.81
C GLU A 114 6.56 4.07 0.22
N CYS A 115 7.32 3.91 1.30
CA CYS A 115 7.42 4.87 2.39
C CYS A 115 8.90 5.20 2.63
N ASN A 116 9.20 6.48 2.84
CA ASN A 116 10.52 6.95 3.25
C ASN A 116 10.35 7.65 4.60
N ASP A 117 11.25 7.37 5.53
CA ASP A 117 11.17 7.95 6.88
C ASP A 117 11.62 9.42 6.92
N GLY A 118 12.24 9.94 5.85
CA GLY A 118 12.64 11.34 5.69
C GLY A 118 14.00 11.68 6.30
N MET A 119 14.65 10.72 6.98
CA MET A 119 15.92 10.92 7.68
C MET A 119 17.02 9.95 7.23
N SER A 120 16.63 8.84 6.60
CA SER A 120 17.55 7.86 6.04
C SER A 120 17.30 7.69 4.53
N ASP A 121 18.29 7.13 3.84
CA ASP A 121 18.14 6.70 2.44
C ASP A 121 17.40 5.35 2.34
N ARG A 122 16.50 5.04 3.28
CA ARG A 122 15.72 3.80 3.32
C ARG A 122 14.36 3.97 2.65
N THR A 123 13.96 2.95 1.90
CA THR A 123 12.62 2.81 1.32
C THR A 123 11.97 1.56 1.89
N TYR A 124 10.85 1.76 2.58
CA TYR A 124 10.07 0.74 3.24
C TYR A 124 8.88 0.31 2.36
N PRO A 125 8.49 -0.97 2.36
CA PRO A 125 7.40 -1.47 1.52
C PRO A 125 5.99 -1.12 2.01
N TYR A 126 5.86 -0.64 3.25
CA TYR A 126 4.57 -0.33 3.86
C TYR A 126 4.53 1.07 4.46
N THR A 127 3.35 1.68 4.39
CA THR A 127 2.95 2.78 5.27
C THR A 127 2.31 2.22 6.53
N ALA A 128 2.58 2.84 7.68
CA ALA A 128 2.07 2.44 8.98
C ALA A 128 1.23 3.57 9.59
N THR A 129 0.06 3.21 10.13
CA THR A 129 -0.75 4.07 10.99
C THR A 129 -0.99 3.35 12.31
N VAL A 130 -0.69 4.00 13.43
CA VAL A 130 -0.88 3.46 14.77
C VAL A 130 -1.74 4.44 15.57
N ALA A 131 -2.90 3.99 16.02
CA ALA A 131 -3.72 4.72 16.99
C ALA A 131 -3.51 4.12 18.38
N ILE A 132 -3.25 4.98 19.37
CA ILE A 132 -3.14 4.63 20.80
C ILE A 132 -3.99 5.64 21.55
N GLY A 133 -5.11 5.21 22.11
CA GLY A 133 -6.08 6.13 22.72
C GLY A 133 -6.54 7.20 21.71
N GLU A 134 -6.28 8.47 22.02
CA GLU A 134 -6.62 9.61 21.16
C GLU A 134 -5.49 9.99 20.18
N ALA A 135 -4.28 9.43 20.35
CA ALA A 135 -3.14 9.73 19.50
C ALA A 135 -3.17 8.90 18.22
N THR A 136 -2.83 9.52 17.09
CA THR A 136 -2.57 8.83 15.82
C THR A 136 -1.15 9.13 15.36
N LEU A 137 -0.39 8.08 15.13
CA LEU A 137 1.00 8.10 14.72
C LEU A 137 1.11 7.58 13.29
N TYR A 138 1.94 8.23 12.49
CA TYR A 138 2.23 7.84 11.12
C TYR A 138 3.69 7.41 11.02
N GLY A 139 3.94 6.43 10.17
CA GLY A 139 5.27 5.86 10.00
C GLY A 139 5.40 4.96 8.78
N CYS A 140 6.53 4.29 8.71
CA CYS A 140 6.83 3.27 7.71
C CYS A 140 6.86 1.88 8.36
N GLY A 141 6.65 0.84 7.57
CA GLY A 141 6.68 -0.54 8.03
C GLY A 141 7.44 -1.47 7.09
N TYR A 142 8.01 -2.53 7.66
CA TYR A 142 8.64 -3.63 6.93
C TYR A 142 8.42 -4.93 7.69
N SER A 143 8.66 -6.06 7.04
CA SER A 143 8.58 -7.38 7.68
C SER A 143 9.88 -8.16 7.50
N SER A 144 10.01 -9.29 8.18
CA SER A 144 11.12 -10.23 7.96
C SER A 144 11.14 -10.80 6.54
N ASP A 145 9.99 -10.84 5.86
CA ASP A 145 9.85 -11.39 4.51
C ASP A 145 10.04 -10.31 3.44
N GLU A 146 9.67 -9.08 3.77
CA GLU A 146 9.80 -7.90 2.91
C GLU A 146 10.53 -6.78 3.67
N PRO A 147 11.88 -6.84 3.70
CA PRO A 147 12.69 -5.82 4.35
C PRO A 147 12.65 -4.50 3.58
N TYR A 148 13.01 -3.41 4.25
CA TYR A 148 13.30 -2.15 3.56
C TYR A 148 14.56 -2.29 2.67
N THR A 149 14.71 -1.36 1.74
CA THR A 149 15.88 -1.23 0.87
C THR A 149 16.59 0.10 1.14
N GLY A 150 17.89 0.22 0.86
CA GLY A 150 18.69 1.43 1.14
C GLY A 150 19.95 1.13 1.95
N GLU A 151 20.75 2.16 2.25
CA GLU A 151 21.94 1.99 3.11
C GLU A 151 21.51 1.53 4.52
N GLU A 152 22.19 0.48 4.99
CA GLU A 152 21.89 -0.33 6.19
C GLU A 152 20.76 -1.38 6.09
N ALA A 153 20.44 -1.89 4.89
CA ALA A 153 19.89 -3.25 4.79
C ALA A 153 21.02 -4.27 5.08
N GLN A 154 21.11 -4.76 6.31
CA GLN A 154 22.07 -5.80 6.75
C GLN A 154 21.31 -6.99 7.33
#